data_AF-X0Z2C9-F1
#
_entry.id   AF-X0Z2C9-F1
#
_cell.length_a   1.000
_cell.length_b   1.000
_cell.length_c   1.000
_cell.angle_alpha   90.00
_cell.angle_beta   90.00
_cell.angle_gamma   90.00
#
_symmetry.space_group_name_H-M   'P 1'
#
loop_
_entity.id
_entity.type
_entity.pdbx_description
1 polymer ?
#
loop_
_entity_poly.entity_id
_entity_poly.type
_entity_poly.pdbx_seq_one_letter_code
_entity_poly.pdbx_strand_id
1 'polypeptide(L)'
;IGAGTVLSIDKAKEAVDAGAEFIVSPGLNPELVEWCLDKEVAITPGIVTPTEVERALKFGLTVLKFFPASIYGGINGCKALYGPYRMIKLIPTGGVSNNNLADYADKSYIHAIGGGWLCKPADINAKNFDKITQVVKESIDTLLGFEFVHIGINADNEQESLATAKKFSDIFGFNLKKGNSSNFSGTGIEVNKSKGLGTMGHIAIKTNSIDRAVYYLGKKGYKVDWSTKKAKGQKTITVYLEKEIGGFAVHLLQK
;
A
#
# COMPACT_ATOMS: atom_id res chain seq x y z
N ILE A 1 -19.50 9.22 -1.48
CA ILE A 1 -19.90 8.42 -0.28
C ILE A 1 -20.70 7.21 -0.75
N GLY A 2 -20.57 6.04 -0.13
CA GLY A 2 -21.33 4.83 -0.52
C GLY A 2 -22.12 4.24 0.64
N ALA A 3 -23.02 3.31 0.33
CA ALA A 3 -23.86 2.62 1.30
C ALA A 3 -23.42 1.16 1.48
N GLY A 4 -23.22 0.75 2.74
CA GLY A 4 -22.81 -0.60 3.11
C GLY A 4 -23.95 -1.42 3.73
N THR A 5 -23.83 -2.74 3.67
CA THR A 5 -24.82 -3.69 4.21
C THR A 5 -26.19 -3.55 3.53
N VAL A 6 -26.18 -3.31 2.22
CA VAL A 6 -27.40 -3.28 1.41
C VAL A 6 -27.80 -4.72 1.07
N LEU A 7 -29.03 -5.09 1.45
CA LEU A 7 -29.56 -6.46 1.34
C LEU A 7 -30.72 -6.61 0.36
N SER A 8 -31.30 -5.49 -0.09
CA SER A 8 -32.46 -5.47 -0.98
C SER A 8 -32.39 -4.29 -1.94
N ILE A 9 -33.13 -4.40 -3.05
CA ILE A 9 -33.29 -3.33 -4.03
C ILE A 9 -33.89 -2.07 -3.38
N ASP A 10 -34.87 -2.22 -2.49
CA ASP A 10 -35.48 -1.05 -1.84
C ASP A 10 -34.50 -0.29 -0.96
N LYS A 11 -33.60 -0.98 -0.26
CA LYS A 11 -32.51 -0.33 0.47
C LYS A 11 -31.47 0.31 -0.45
N ALA A 12 -31.26 -0.27 -1.64
CA ALA A 12 -30.40 0.34 -2.65
C ALA A 12 -31.01 1.63 -3.20
N LYS A 13 -32.31 1.65 -3.50
CA LYS A 13 -33.06 2.86 -3.90
C LYS A 13 -32.95 3.94 -2.84
N GLU A 14 -33.32 3.62 -1.59
CA GLU A 14 -33.22 4.57 -0.47
C GLU A 14 -31.81 5.18 -0.36
N ALA A 15 -30.77 4.36 -0.51
CA ALA A 15 -29.38 4.83 -0.45
C ALA A 15 -29.00 5.72 -1.64
N VAL A 16 -29.37 5.34 -2.86
CA VAL A 16 -29.08 6.09 -4.08
C VAL A 16 -29.83 7.42 -4.09
N ASP A 17 -31.11 7.42 -3.70
CA ASP A 17 -31.92 8.63 -3.56
C ASP A 17 -31.35 9.60 -2.50
N ALA A 18 -30.70 9.05 -1.47
CA ALA A 18 -29.94 9.82 -0.48
C ALA A 18 -28.55 10.28 -0.96
N GLY A 19 -28.16 9.96 -2.20
CA GLY A 19 -26.90 10.39 -2.83
C GLY A 19 -25.74 9.41 -2.69
N ALA A 20 -25.99 8.13 -2.41
CA ALA A 20 -24.93 7.12 -2.43
C ALA A 20 -24.39 6.90 -3.85
N GLU A 21 -23.08 7.03 -4.02
CA GLU A 21 -22.38 6.86 -5.31
C GLU A 21 -22.05 5.39 -5.63
N PHE A 22 -22.07 4.53 -4.61
CA PHE A 22 -21.81 3.10 -4.76
C PHE A 22 -22.45 2.28 -3.64
N ILE A 23 -22.69 1.00 -3.93
CA ILE A 23 -23.34 0.02 -3.07
C ILE A 23 -22.37 -1.09 -2.67
N VAL A 24 -22.39 -1.49 -1.41
CA VAL A 24 -21.64 -2.65 -0.89
C VAL A 24 -22.57 -3.59 -0.15
N SER A 25 -22.72 -4.82 -0.65
CA SER A 25 -23.49 -5.89 0.00
C SER A 25 -22.55 -6.88 0.71
N PRO A 26 -23.00 -7.59 1.76
CA PRO A 26 -22.18 -8.61 2.43
C PRO A 26 -22.05 -9.91 1.61
N GLY A 27 -22.95 -10.16 0.66
CA GLY A 27 -22.94 -11.29 -0.26
C GLY A 27 -23.37 -10.87 -1.67
N LEU A 28 -23.33 -11.80 -2.62
CA LEU A 28 -23.78 -11.56 -4.00
C LEU A 28 -25.24 -11.99 -4.16
N ASN A 29 -26.15 -11.01 -4.19
CA ASN A 29 -27.54 -11.19 -4.62
C ASN A 29 -27.65 -10.77 -6.10
N PRO A 30 -27.93 -11.69 -7.04
CA PRO A 30 -28.03 -11.39 -8.46
C PRO A 30 -29.01 -10.26 -8.80
N GLU A 31 -30.20 -10.24 -8.19
CA GLU A 31 -31.23 -9.24 -8.46
C GLU A 31 -30.78 -7.83 -8.06
N LEU A 32 -30.08 -7.72 -6.93
CA LEU A 32 -29.51 -6.46 -6.47
C LEU A 32 -28.37 -5.98 -7.38
N VAL A 33 -27.52 -6.91 -7.84
CA VAL A 33 -26.43 -6.60 -8.77
C VAL A 33 -26.98 -6.10 -10.09
N GLU A 34 -27.92 -6.82 -10.68
CA GLU A 34 -28.57 -6.46 -11.95
C GLU A 34 -29.23 -5.08 -11.85
N TRP A 35 -30.01 -4.84 -10.79
CA TRP A 35 -30.62 -3.53 -10.57
C TRP A 35 -29.58 -2.40 -10.46
N CYS A 36 -28.47 -2.61 -9.75
CA CYS A 36 -27.41 -1.59 -9.64
C CYS A 36 -26.77 -1.32 -11.01
N LEU A 37 -26.49 -2.35 -11.80
CA LEU A 37 -25.89 -2.21 -13.12
C LEU A 37 -26.83 -1.50 -14.10
N ASP A 38 -28.13 -1.85 -14.11
CA ASP A 38 -29.16 -1.21 -14.93
C ASP A 38 -29.34 0.28 -14.59
N LYS A 39 -29.04 0.67 -13.35
CA LYS A 39 -29.07 2.05 -12.88
C LYS A 39 -27.73 2.75 -12.94
N GLU A 40 -26.72 2.13 -13.53
CA GLU A 40 -25.35 2.65 -13.62
C GLU A 40 -24.74 2.99 -12.23
N VAL A 41 -25.19 2.27 -11.19
CA VAL A 41 -24.69 2.40 -9.82
C VAL A 41 -23.60 1.37 -9.58
N ALA A 42 -22.41 1.82 -9.19
CA ALA A 42 -21.31 0.92 -8.88
C ALA A 42 -21.66 0.01 -7.69
N ILE A 43 -21.45 -1.31 -7.84
CA ILE A 43 -21.69 -2.28 -6.78
C ILE A 43 -20.44 -3.14 -6.53
N THR A 44 -20.14 -3.39 -5.25
CA THR A 44 -19.10 -4.32 -4.81
C THR A 44 -19.73 -5.40 -3.91
N PRO A 45 -20.16 -6.54 -4.48
CA PRO A 45 -20.77 -7.60 -3.70
C PRO A 45 -19.73 -8.42 -2.93
N GLY A 46 -20.16 -9.01 -1.82
CA GLY A 46 -19.34 -9.92 -1.01
C GLY A 46 -19.28 -11.33 -1.59
N ILE A 47 -18.10 -11.95 -1.56
CA ILE A 47 -17.82 -13.32 -1.99
C ILE A 47 -16.79 -13.98 -1.05
N VAL A 48 -16.77 -15.31 -1.01
CA VAL A 48 -15.71 -16.10 -0.35
C VAL A 48 -15.33 -17.38 -1.11
N THR A 49 -16.05 -17.75 -2.17
CA THR A 49 -15.85 -18.99 -2.95
C THR A 49 -15.59 -18.75 -4.44
N PRO A 50 -14.97 -19.72 -5.14
CA PRO A 50 -14.81 -19.69 -6.60
C PRO A 50 -16.13 -19.51 -7.36
N THR A 51 -17.20 -20.23 -6.97
CA THR A 51 -18.52 -20.14 -7.60
C THR A 51 -19.08 -18.72 -7.54
N GLU A 52 -18.88 -18.02 -6.43
CA GLU A 52 -19.33 -16.63 -6.28
C GLU A 52 -18.48 -15.66 -7.10
N VAL A 53 -17.17 -15.90 -7.21
CA VAL A 53 -16.30 -15.13 -8.12
C VAL A 53 -16.77 -15.28 -9.56
N GLU A 54 -17.05 -16.49 -10.02
CA GLU A 54 -17.55 -16.73 -11.38
C GLU A 54 -18.90 -16.06 -11.64
N ARG A 55 -19.80 -16.08 -10.66
CA ARG A 55 -21.06 -15.33 -10.74
C ARG A 55 -20.81 -13.83 -10.89
N ALA A 56 -19.90 -13.26 -10.10
CA ALA A 56 -19.58 -11.84 -10.20
C ALA A 56 -18.95 -11.47 -11.55
N LEU A 57 -18.06 -12.34 -12.07
CA LEU A 57 -17.45 -12.15 -13.39
C LEU A 57 -18.48 -12.20 -14.53
N LYS A 58 -19.56 -12.99 -14.42
CA LYS A 58 -20.66 -12.97 -15.39
C LYS A 58 -21.37 -11.62 -15.48
N PHE A 59 -21.38 -10.87 -14.37
CA PHE A 59 -21.87 -9.48 -14.32
C PHE A 59 -20.80 -8.45 -14.70
N GLY A 60 -19.61 -8.88 -15.14
CA GLY A 60 -18.49 -7.99 -15.47
C GLY A 60 -17.77 -7.39 -14.25
N LEU A 61 -18.09 -7.84 -13.03
CA LEU A 61 -17.52 -7.30 -11.80
C LEU A 61 -16.14 -7.91 -11.51
N THR A 62 -15.12 -7.06 -11.41
CA THR A 62 -13.73 -7.46 -11.16
C THR A 62 -13.17 -6.95 -9.83
N VAL A 63 -13.88 -6.07 -9.13
CA VAL A 63 -13.55 -5.64 -7.76
C VAL A 63 -14.62 -6.19 -6.83
N LEU A 64 -14.23 -7.09 -5.93
CA LEU A 64 -15.16 -7.85 -5.08
C LEU A 64 -14.82 -7.68 -3.61
N LYS A 65 -15.83 -7.66 -2.75
CA LYS A 65 -15.62 -7.67 -1.30
C LYS A 65 -15.35 -9.10 -0.86
N PHE A 66 -14.33 -9.31 -0.05
CA PHE A 66 -14.04 -10.61 0.56
C PHE A 66 -14.47 -10.57 2.03
N PHE A 67 -15.60 -11.21 2.37
CA PHE A 67 -16.25 -11.03 3.67
C PHE A 67 -16.97 -12.29 4.16
N PRO A 68 -16.82 -12.65 5.46
CA PRO A 68 -15.92 -12.08 6.47
C PRO A 68 -14.49 -12.62 6.35
N ALA A 69 -13.51 -11.75 6.08
CA ALA A 69 -12.16 -12.12 5.70
C ALA A 69 -11.48 -13.05 6.71
N SER A 70 -11.51 -12.74 8.01
CA SER A 70 -10.82 -13.54 9.03
C SER A 70 -11.32 -14.98 9.14
N ILE A 71 -12.60 -15.24 8.86
CA ILE A 71 -13.19 -16.58 8.96
C ILE A 71 -12.81 -17.43 7.74
N TYR A 72 -12.67 -16.81 6.57
CA TYR A 72 -12.37 -17.49 5.31
C TYR A 72 -10.89 -17.44 4.95
N GLY A 73 -10.00 -17.42 5.95
CA GLY A 73 -8.55 -17.54 5.78
C GLY A 73 -7.80 -16.24 5.47
N GLY A 74 -8.46 -15.08 5.58
CA GLY A 74 -7.84 -13.76 5.48
C GLY A 74 -7.10 -13.56 4.16
N ILE A 75 -5.85 -13.10 4.24
CA ILE A 75 -5.00 -12.89 3.06
C ILE A 75 -4.72 -14.19 2.29
N ASN A 76 -4.65 -15.34 2.97
CA ASN A 76 -4.42 -16.62 2.31
C ASN A 76 -5.64 -17.04 1.49
N GLY A 77 -6.85 -16.82 2.02
CA GLY A 77 -8.10 -16.99 1.27
C GLY A 77 -8.15 -16.09 0.03
N CYS A 78 -7.79 -14.81 0.20
CA CYS A 78 -7.69 -13.87 -0.92
C CYS A 78 -6.69 -14.35 -1.99
N LYS A 79 -5.51 -14.81 -1.58
CA LYS A 79 -4.48 -15.34 -2.48
C LYS A 79 -4.94 -16.59 -3.23
N ALA A 80 -5.65 -17.48 -2.54
CA ALA A 80 -6.18 -18.72 -3.11
C ALA A 80 -7.19 -18.43 -4.22
N LEU A 81 -8.11 -17.48 -4.02
CA LEU A 81 -9.05 -17.04 -5.06
C LEU A 81 -8.32 -16.31 -6.21
N TYR A 82 -7.37 -15.43 -5.91
CA TYR A 82 -6.62 -14.73 -6.96
C TYR A 82 -5.80 -15.66 -7.86
N GLY A 83 -5.38 -16.84 -7.36
CA GLY A 83 -4.59 -17.82 -8.11
C GLY A 83 -5.15 -18.14 -9.50
N PRO A 84 -6.36 -18.70 -9.60
CA PRO A 84 -7.05 -18.92 -10.87
C PRO A 84 -7.70 -17.65 -11.46
N TYR A 85 -8.11 -16.68 -10.64
CA TYR A 85 -8.85 -15.49 -11.08
C TYR A 85 -7.98 -14.22 -11.11
N ARG A 86 -6.93 -14.20 -11.95
CA ARG A 86 -5.94 -13.10 -11.98
C ARG A 86 -6.48 -11.73 -12.38
N MET A 87 -7.70 -11.68 -12.91
CA MET A 87 -8.40 -10.43 -13.26
C MET A 87 -9.09 -9.76 -12.08
N ILE A 88 -9.30 -10.44 -10.95
CA ILE A 88 -10.04 -9.86 -9.82
C ILE A 88 -9.12 -9.10 -8.87
N LYS A 89 -9.69 -8.11 -8.19
CA LYS A 89 -9.13 -7.52 -6.97
C LYS A 89 -10.15 -7.63 -5.84
N LEU A 90 -9.64 -7.75 -4.63
CA LEU A 90 -10.43 -8.04 -3.44
C LEU A 90 -10.37 -6.88 -2.44
N ILE A 91 -11.48 -6.67 -1.74
CA ILE A 91 -11.61 -5.78 -0.59
C ILE A 91 -11.89 -6.63 0.64
N PRO A 92 -10.87 -7.18 1.32
CA PRO A 92 -11.05 -7.92 2.56
C PRO A 92 -11.70 -7.04 3.63
N THR A 93 -12.78 -7.57 4.21
CA THR A 93 -13.55 -6.92 5.27
C THR A 93 -13.95 -7.95 6.32
N GLY A 94 -13.90 -7.58 7.60
CA GLY A 94 -14.26 -8.46 8.72
C GLY A 94 -13.02 -9.15 9.33
N GLY A 95 -12.71 -8.78 10.58
CA GLY A 95 -11.55 -9.28 11.32
C GLY A 95 -10.19 -8.70 10.89
N VAL A 96 -10.19 -7.64 10.08
CA VAL A 96 -8.98 -6.83 9.82
C VAL A 96 -8.81 -5.78 10.93
N SER A 97 -7.56 -5.51 11.32
CA SER A 97 -7.17 -4.54 12.35
C SER A 97 -5.72 -4.10 12.17
N ASN A 98 -5.23 -3.14 12.97
CA ASN A 98 -3.81 -2.74 12.95
C ASN A 98 -2.85 -3.92 13.19
N ASN A 99 -3.28 -4.98 13.87
CA ASN A 99 -2.45 -6.15 14.16
C ASN A 99 -2.15 -7.04 12.94
N ASN A 100 -2.99 -7.00 11.90
CA ASN A 100 -2.84 -7.83 10.70
C ASN A 100 -2.87 -7.03 9.39
N LEU A 101 -2.93 -5.69 9.47
CA LEU A 101 -3.05 -4.82 8.31
C LEU A 101 -1.82 -4.92 7.38
N ALA A 102 -0.63 -5.14 7.94
CA ALA A 102 0.62 -5.27 7.20
C ALA A 102 0.59 -6.43 6.18
N ASP A 103 -0.14 -7.51 6.47
CA ASP A 103 -0.24 -8.68 5.60
C ASP A 103 -0.86 -8.37 4.23
N TYR A 104 -1.67 -7.31 4.18
CA TYR A 104 -2.39 -6.86 3.00
C TYR A 104 -1.67 -5.74 2.24
N ALA A 105 -0.61 -5.15 2.80
CA ALA A 105 -0.09 -3.85 2.38
C ALA A 105 0.55 -3.82 0.98
N ASP A 106 1.17 -4.92 0.55
CA ASP A 106 1.87 -5.06 -0.75
C ASP A 106 1.36 -6.28 -1.52
N LYS A 107 0.07 -6.26 -1.88
CA LYS A 107 -0.60 -7.34 -2.60
C LYS A 107 -1.38 -6.75 -3.78
N SER A 108 -0.96 -7.07 -5.00
CA SER A 108 -1.55 -6.51 -6.24
C SER A 108 -3.04 -6.81 -6.41
N TYR A 109 -3.51 -7.88 -5.79
CA TYR A 109 -4.89 -8.36 -5.81
C TYR A 109 -5.74 -7.81 -4.66
N ILE A 110 -5.19 -6.94 -3.81
CA ILE A 110 -5.95 -6.22 -2.79
C ILE A 110 -6.19 -4.80 -3.31
N HIS A 111 -7.46 -4.46 -3.54
CA HIS A 111 -7.85 -3.14 -4.04
C HIS A 111 -7.89 -2.09 -2.92
N ALA A 112 -8.55 -2.46 -1.82
CA ALA A 112 -8.72 -1.65 -0.63
C ALA A 112 -8.95 -2.59 0.56
N ILE A 113 -9.08 -2.05 1.77
CA ILE A 113 -9.33 -2.83 2.98
C ILE A 113 -10.47 -2.17 3.74
N GLY A 114 -11.45 -2.95 4.16
CA GLY A 114 -12.62 -2.46 4.90
C GLY A 114 -12.63 -2.93 6.35
N GLY A 115 -13.02 -2.07 7.28
CA GLY A 115 -13.39 -2.51 8.62
C GLY A 115 -13.73 -1.39 9.60
N GLY A 116 -14.55 -1.75 10.58
CA GLY A 116 -15.05 -0.81 11.58
C GLY A 116 -14.07 -0.46 12.70
N TRP A 117 -12.87 -1.05 12.74
CA TRP A 117 -11.90 -0.76 13.80
C TRP A 117 -11.41 0.69 13.78
N LEU A 118 -11.45 1.33 12.60
CA LEU A 118 -11.07 2.72 12.38
C LEU A 118 -12.01 3.69 13.12
N CYS A 119 -13.31 3.41 13.12
CA CYS A 119 -14.36 4.27 13.67
C CYS A 119 -15.33 3.44 14.51
N LYS A 120 -14.91 3.03 15.70
CA LYS A 120 -15.74 2.20 16.60
C LYS A 120 -16.97 2.99 17.08
N PRO A 121 -18.18 2.39 17.13
CA PRO A 121 -19.38 3.08 17.61
C PRO A 121 -19.23 3.71 18.99
N ALA A 122 -18.52 3.05 19.91
CA ALA A 122 -18.24 3.58 21.24
C ALA A 122 -17.43 4.90 21.19
N ASP A 123 -16.44 4.99 20.29
CA ASP A 123 -15.62 6.18 20.15
C ASP A 123 -16.38 7.32 19.45
N ILE A 124 -17.26 7.00 18.49
CA ILE A 124 -18.17 7.98 17.86
C ILE A 124 -19.14 8.55 18.89
N ASN A 125 -19.83 7.69 19.64
CA ASN A 125 -20.82 8.08 20.64
C ASN A 125 -20.20 8.93 21.76
N ALA A 126 -18.96 8.61 22.15
CA ALA A 126 -18.19 9.37 23.13
C ALA A 126 -17.50 10.63 22.53
N LYS A 127 -17.62 10.88 21.21
CA LYS A 127 -16.92 11.96 20.50
C LYS A 127 -15.38 11.92 20.66
N ASN A 128 -14.81 10.72 20.79
CA ASN A 128 -13.37 10.48 20.90
C ASN A 128 -12.65 10.62 19.52
N PHE A 129 -12.80 11.77 18.87
CA PHE A 129 -12.29 11.99 17.50
C PHE A 129 -10.76 11.99 17.43
N ASP A 130 -10.07 12.40 18.50
CA ASP A 130 -8.61 12.32 18.58
C ASP A 130 -8.13 10.87 18.57
N LYS A 131 -8.84 9.99 19.29
CA LYS A 131 -8.54 8.55 19.29
C LYS A 131 -8.82 7.92 17.93
N ILE A 132 -9.93 8.27 17.27
CA ILE A 132 -10.21 7.83 15.90
C ILE A 132 -9.08 8.29 14.96
N THR A 133 -8.66 9.55 15.07
CA THR A 133 -7.56 10.11 14.28
C THR A 133 -6.25 9.34 14.52
N GLN A 134 -5.93 9.02 15.77
CA GLN A 134 -4.75 8.25 16.12
C GLN A 134 -4.79 6.85 15.49
N VAL A 135 -5.90 6.12 15.64
CA VAL A 135 -6.07 4.78 15.06
C VAL A 135 -5.89 4.80 13.54
N VAL A 136 -6.47 5.80 12.86
CA VAL A 136 -6.34 5.97 11.41
C VAL A 136 -4.90 6.28 11.01
N LYS A 137 -4.18 7.15 11.76
CA LYS A 137 -2.76 7.43 11.52
C LYS A 137 -1.91 6.16 11.63
N GLU A 138 -2.11 5.37 12.69
CA GLU A 138 -1.43 4.09 12.88
C GLU A 138 -1.69 3.10 11.72
N SER A 139 -2.93 3.03 11.22
CA SER A 139 -3.27 2.22 10.05
C SER A 139 -2.53 2.71 8.79
N ILE A 140 -2.49 4.02 8.55
CA ILE A 140 -1.79 4.62 7.42
C ILE A 140 -0.29 4.35 7.51
N ASP A 141 0.32 4.54 8.68
CA ASP A 141 1.74 4.30 8.91
C ASP A 141 2.09 2.84 8.67
N THR A 142 1.24 1.91 9.12
CA THR A 142 1.39 0.47 8.84
C THR A 142 1.34 0.17 7.34
N LEU A 143 0.40 0.78 6.61
CA LEU A 143 0.25 0.58 5.17
C LEU A 143 1.37 1.22 4.35
N LEU A 144 1.92 2.35 4.77
CA LEU A 144 3.08 3.00 4.13
C LEU A 144 4.36 2.25 4.48
N GLY A 145 4.53 1.88 5.74
CA GLY A 145 5.67 1.12 6.25
C GLY A 145 7.00 1.80 5.96
N PHE A 146 7.06 3.12 6.09
CA PHE A 146 8.30 3.89 5.90
C PHE A 146 9.38 3.43 6.88
N GLU A 147 10.57 3.14 6.37
CA GLU A 147 11.70 2.71 7.20
C GLU A 147 13.01 3.20 6.57
N PHE A 148 13.91 3.74 7.40
CA PHE A 148 15.26 4.08 6.95
C PHE A 148 16.01 2.81 6.56
N VAL A 149 16.68 2.84 5.40
CA VAL A 149 17.47 1.71 4.91
C VAL A 149 18.95 2.01 5.06
N HIS A 150 19.40 3.07 4.41
CA HIS A 150 20.80 3.44 4.39
C HIS A 150 21.01 4.90 4.02
N ILE A 151 22.19 5.39 4.34
CA ILE A 151 22.76 6.64 3.85
C ILE A 151 23.83 6.31 2.81
N GLY A 152 23.79 7.02 1.69
CA GLY A 152 24.78 6.99 0.63
C GLY A 152 25.70 8.19 0.72
N ILE A 153 27.00 7.94 0.72
CA ILE A 153 28.06 8.96 0.67
C ILE A 153 28.62 8.97 -0.76
N ASN A 154 28.70 10.15 -1.36
CA ASN A 154 29.34 10.31 -2.66
C ASN A 154 30.86 10.33 -2.51
N ALA A 155 31.57 9.53 -3.31
CA ALA A 155 33.02 9.63 -3.47
C ALA A 155 33.35 10.02 -4.93
N ASP A 156 34.54 10.58 -5.14
CA ASP A 156 35.00 10.98 -6.47
C ASP A 156 35.39 9.77 -7.33
N ASN A 157 35.83 8.67 -6.71
CA ASN A 157 36.27 7.46 -7.41
C ASN A 157 36.19 6.20 -6.53
N GLU A 158 36.48 5.04 -7.13
CA GLU A 158 36.44 3.74 -6.47
C GLU A 158 37.43 3.61 -5.29
N GLN A 159 38.62 4.21 -5.39
CA GLN A 159 39.65 4.12 -4.36
C GLN A 159 39.21 4.87 -3.10
N GLU A 160 38.70 6.09 -3.26
CA GLU A 160 38.13 6.88 -2.17
C GLU A 160 36.91 6.18 -1.56
N SER A 161 36.00 5.67 -2.41
CA SER A 161 34.84 4.91 -1.95
C SER A 161 35.23 3.75 -1.04
N LEU A 162 36.20 2.95 -1.48
CA LEU A 162 36.68 1.81 -0.72
C LEU A 162 37.39 2.26 0.57
N ALA A 163 38.22 3.30 0.51
CA ALA A 163 38.93 3.82 1.68
C ALA A 163 37.96 4.31 2.76
N THR A 164 36.91 5.03 2.37
CA THR A 164 35.87 5.54 3.28
C THR A 164 35.07 4.39 3.90
N ALA A 165 34.59 3.44 3.08
CA ALA A 165 33.86 2.27 3.59
C ALA A 165 34.72 1.42 4.55
N LYS A 166 36.02 1.26 4.22
CA LYS A 166 36.98 0.54 5.06
C LYS A 166 37.23 1.26 6.39
N LYS A 167 37.32 2.60 6.42
CA LYS A 167 37.46 3.35 7.69
C LYS A 167 36.32 3.03 8.67
N PHE A 168 35.07 3.00 8.21
CA PHE A 168 33.95 2.59 9.07
C PHE A 168 34.06 1.13 9.54
N SER A 169 34.51 0.25 8.64
CA SER A 169 34.72 -1.17 8.97
C SER A 169 35.81 -1.35 10.04
N ASP A 170 36.94 -0.66 9.88
CA ASP A 170 38.10 -0.73 10.77
C ASP A 170 37.79 -0.13 12.16
N ILE A 171 37.06 1.00 12.22
CA ILE A 171 36.77 1.69 13.49
C ILE A 171 35.67 0.99 14.28
N PHE A 172 34.58 0.57 13.61
CA PHE A 172 33.36 0.09 14.27
C PHE A 172 33.11 -1.41 14.11
N GLY A 173 33.95 -2.13 13.35
CA GLY A 173 33.81 -3.57 13.12
C GLY A 173 32.69 -3.94 12.13
N PHE A 174 32.20 -3.00 11.33
CA PHE A 174 31.16 -3.30 10.34
C PHE A 174 31.68 -4.16 9.20
N ASN A 175 30.84 -5.06 8.66
CA ASN A 175 31.24 -5.91 7.54
C ASN A 175 31.42 -5.08 6.25
N LEU A 176 32.61 -5.12 5.65
CA LEU A 176 32.90 -4.46 4.39
C LEU A 176 32.42 -5.33 3.21
N LYS A 177 31.51 -4.79 2.38
CA LYS A 177 31.04 -5.44 1.16
C LYS A 177 31.39 -4.60 -0.06
N LYS A 178 32.23 -5.14 -0.94
CA LYS A 178 32.54 -4.51 -2.23
C LYS A 178 31.44 -4.79 -3.24
N GLY A 179 30.99 -3.77 -3.95
CA GLY A 179 29.97 -3.88 -4.99
C GLY A 179 30.46 -3.30 -6.32
N ASN A 180 29.60 -3.32 -7.34
CA ASN A 180 29.94 -2.81 -8.67
C ASN A 180 29.88 -1.27 -8.71
N SER A 181 28.79 -0.68 -8.20
CA SER A 181 28.54 0.77 -8.21
C SER A 181 28.94 1.48 -6.92
N SER A 182 28.99 0.75 -5.82
CA SER A 182 29.20 1.27 -4.48
C SER A 182 29.83 0.20 -3.57
N ASN A 183 30.45 0.64 -2.49
CA ASN A 183 30.93 -0.21 -1.41
C ASN A 183 30.07 0.03 -0.17
N PHE A 184 29.83 -1.01 0.63
CA PHE A 184 29.05 -0.91 1.85
C PHE A 184 29.91 -1.20 3.08
N SER A 185 29.64 -0.47 4.16
CA SER A 185 30.11 -0.79 5.51
C SER A 185 28.89 -1.11 6.37
N GLY A 186 28.71 -2.40 6.67
CA GLY A 186 27.46 -2.91 7.22
C GLY A 186 26.31 -2.83 6.20
N THR A 187 25.09 -2.58 6.67
CA THR A 187 23.90 -2.44 5.81
C THR A 187 23.46 -0.99 5.64
N GLY A 188 23.85 -0.11 6.55
CA GLY A 188 23.34 1.27 6.62
C GLY A 188 24.22 2.33 5.98
N ILE A 189 25.48 2.02 5.65
CA ILE A 189 26.44 2.97 5.07
C ILE A 189 26.85 2.47 3.68
N GLU A 190 26.34 3.15 2.65
CA GLU A 190 26.73 2.98 1.26
C GLU A 190 27.73 4.09 0.89
N VAL A 191 28.78 3.76 0.16
CA VAL A 191 29.73 4.73 -0.39
C VAL A 191 29.80 4.53 -1.89
N ASN A 192 29.23 5.46 -2.66
CA ASN A 192 29.20 5.41 -4.12
C ASN A 192 30.61 5.55 -4.70
N LYS A 193 30.91 4.84 -5.79
CA LYS A 193 32.20 4.95 -6.50
C LYS A 193 32.29 6.18 -7.42
N SER A 194 31.19 6.93 -7.55
CA SER A 194 31.09 8.17 -8.30
C SER A 194 30.04 9.07 -7.65
N LYS A 195 29.98 10.34 -8.07
CA LYS A 195 28.95 11.28 -7.59
C LYS A 195 27.57 10.86 -8.11
N GLY A 196 26.71 10.45 -7.19
CA GLY A 196 25.30 10.22 -7.44
C GLY A 196 24.47 11.50 -7.29
N LEU A 197 23.15 11.34 -7.19
CA LEU A 197 22.25 12.44 -6.83
C LEU A 197 22.50 12.89 -5.38
N GLY A 198 22.21 14.16 -5.10
CA GLY A 198 22.32 14.75 -3.78
C GLY A 198 23.68 15.39 -3.51
N THR A 199 23.67 16.61 -3.00
CA THR A 199 24.90 17.36 -2.65
C THR A 199 25.78 16.59 -1.67
N MET A 200 25.18 15.98 -0.64
CA MET A 200 25.85 15.20 0.42
C MET A 200 25.76 13.69 0.18
N GLY A 201 25.17 13.26 -0.93
CA GLY A 201 24.79 11.88 -1.22
C GLY A 201 23.29 11.64 -1.06
N HIS A 202 22.89 10.41 -0.71
CA HIS A 202 21.47 10.03 -0.71
C HIS A 202 20.99 9.36 0.58
N ILE A 203 19.68 9.38 0.81
CA ILE A 203 19.03 8.64 1.90
C ILE A 203 17.94 7.76 1.31
N ALA A 204 18.01 6.47 1.62
CA ALA A 204 17.05 5.47 1.20
C ALA A 204 15.97 5.25 2.26
N ILE A 205 14.71 5.47 1.89
CA ILE A 205 13.55 5.16 2.71
C ILE A 205 12.73 4.08 2.02
N LYS A 206 12.63 2.89 2.61
CA LYS A 206 11.77 1.83 2.04
C LYS A 206 10.32 2.03 2.41
N THR A 207 9.41 1.55 1.57
CA THR A 207 7.95 1.60 1.75
C THR A 207 7.30 0.35 1.19
N ASN A 208 6.14 -0.04 1.76
CA ASN A 208 5.38 -1.20 1.28
C ASN A 208 4.82 -0.97 -0.14
N SER A 209 4.56 0.27 -0.54
CA SER A 209 4.07 0.60 -1.88
C SER A 209 4.50 2.00 -2.26
N ILE A 210 5.38 2.12 -3.27
CA ILE A 210 5.83 3.41 -3.77
C ILE A 210 4.65 4.26 -4.26
N ASP A 211 3.72 3.70 -5.04
CA ASP A 211 2.60 4.48 -5.58
C ASP A 211 1.73 5.07 -4.46
N ARG A 212 1.47 4.29 -3.40
CA ARG A 212 0.76 4.77 -2.20
C ARG A 212 1.55 5.84 -1.45
N ALA A 213 2.86 5.64 -1.29
CA ALA A 213 3.75 6.59 -0.65
C ALA A 213 3.81 7.92 -1.41
N VAL A 214 3.94 7.89 -2.74
CA VAL A 214 3.96 9.08 -3.59
C VAL A 214 2.64 9.83 -3.48
N TYR A 215 1.50 9.14 -3.52
CA TYR A 215 0.19 9.76 -3.31
C TYR A 215 0.09 10.44 -1.94
N TYR A 216 0.49 9.75 -0.88
CA TYR A 216 0.47 10.26 0.49
C TYR A 216 1.38 11.49 0.67
N LEU A 217 2.61 11.42 0.15
CA LEU A 217 3.58 12.53 0.18
C LEU A 217 3.11 13.72 -0.66
N GLY A 218 2.44 13.46 -1.80
CA GLY A 218 1.80 14.48 -2.63
C GLY A 218 0.76 15.30 -1.88
N LYS A 219 -0.05 14.65 -1.02
CA LYS A 219 -1.00 15.35 -0.14
C LYS A 219 -0.31 16.24 0.91
N LYS A 220 0.98 16.01 1.17
CA LYS A 220 1.83 16.84 2.04
C LYS A 220 2.69 17.84 1.27
N GLY A 221 2.50 17.97 -0.04
CA GLY A 221 3.24 18.92 -0.89
C GLY A 221 4.59 18.44 -1.39
N TYR A 222 4.95 17.17 -1.20
CA TYR A 222 6.18 16.58 -1.73
C TYR A 222 5.92 15.92 -3.08
N LYS A 223 6.87 16.04 -4.00
CA LYS A 223 6.81 15.46 -5.34
C LYS A 223 8.01 14.54 -5.58
N VAL A 224 7.87 13.65 -6.55
CA VAL A 224 8.92 12.74 -7.00
C VAL A 224 9.37 13.09 -8.40
N ASP A 225 10.67 12.96 -8.66
CA ASP A 225 11.22 13.07 -9.99
C ASP A 225 11.08 11.73 -10.71
N TRP A 226 10.06 11.62 -11.55
CA TRP A 226 9.77 10.41 -12.30
C TRP A 226 10.84 10.04 -13.33
N SER A 227 11.75 10.96 -13.70
CA SER A 227 12.89 10.63 -14.57
C SER A 227 13.89 9.69 -13.89
N THR A 228 13.89 9.65 -12.55
CA THR A 228 14.75 8.79 -11.73
C THR A 228 14.17 7.40 -11.48
N LYS A 229 12.95 7.13 -11.98
CA LYS A 229 12.22 5.89 -11.75
C LYS A 229 13.01 4.68 -12.27
N LYS A 230 13.20 3.68 -11.39
CA LYS A 230 13.58 2.32 -11.79
C LYS A 230 12.42 1.38 -11.53
N ALA A 231 12.15 0.46 -12.44
CA ALA A 231 11.03 -0.47 -12.36
C ALA A 231 11.45 -1.90 -12.72
N LYS A 232 10.70 -2.88 -12.21
CA LYS A 232 10.78 -4.30 -12.61
C LYS A 232 9.39 -4.73 -13.10
N GLY A 233 9.25 -4.88 -14.41
CA GLY A 233 7.92 -5.01 -15.03
C GLY A 233 7.08 -3.75 -14.75
N GLN A 234 5.85 -3.93 -14.27
CA GLN A 234 4.96 -2.81 -13.91
C GLN A 234 5.23 -2.21 -12.52
N LYS A 235 6.01 -2.89 -11.66
CA LYS A 235 6.26 -2.43 -10.28
C LYS A 235 7.41 -1.43 -10.25
N THR A 236 7.14 -0.22 -9.77
CA THR A 236 8.20 0.75 -9.43
C THR A 236 9.05 0.20 -8.29
N ILE A 237 10.37 0.19 -8.45
CA ILE A 237 11.33 -0.31 -7.45
C ILE A 237 11.97 0.84 -6.69
N THR A 238 12.29 1.95 -7.36
CA THR A 238 12.76 3.15 -6.68
C THR A 238 12.45 4.41 -7.47
N VAL A 239 12.29 5.53 -6.77
CA VAL A 239 12.11 6.87 -7.32
C VAL A 239 12.59 7.90 -6.30
N TYR A 240 13.25 8.96 -6.75
CA TYR A 240 13.72 10.06 -5.91
C TYR A 240 12.64 11.13 -5.72
N LEU A 241 12.67 11.80 -4.56
CA LEU A 241 11.97 13.06 -4.37
C LEU A 241 12.60 14.14 -5.27
N GLU A 242 11.81 15.12 -5.73
CA GLU A 242 12.32 16.23 -6.56
C GLU A 242 13.30 17.14 -5.81
N LYS A 243 13.13 17.27 -4.49
CA LYS A 243 13.93 18.18 -3.65
C LYS A 243 14.78 17.39 -2.68
N GLU A 244 16.01 17.87 -2.49
CA GLU A 244 16.90 17.40 -1.43
C GLU A 244 16.37 17.79 -0.05
N ILE A 245 16.70 16.97 0.95
CA ILE A 245 16.43 17.23 2.36
C ILE A 245 17.77 17.27 3.08
N GLY A 246 18.15 18.44 3.61
CA GLY A 246 19.45 18.62 4.28
C GLY A 246 20.67 18.37 3.37
N GLY A 247 20.54 18.59 2.06
CA GLY A 247 21.58 18.31 1.07
C GLY A 247 21.62 16.85 0.59
N PHE A 248 20.73 15.98 1.08
CA PHE A 248 20.64 14.59 0.63
C PHE A 248 19.50 14.42 -0.37
N ALA A 249 19.79 13.73 -1.48
CA ALA A 249 18.73 13.22 -2.34
C ALA A 249 18.01 12.07 -1.62
N VAL A 250 16.69 12.14 -1.48
CA VAL A 250 15.92 11.10 -0.80
C VAL A 250 15.21 10.26 -1.84
N HIS A 251 15.39 8.93 -1.79
CA HIS A 251 14.64 8.02 -2.66
C HIS A 251 13.78 7.04 -1.87
N LEU A 252 12.60 6.80 -2.43
CA LEU A 252 11.74 5.71 -2.01
C LEU A 252 12.27 4.41 -2.59
N LEU A 253 12.29 3.37 -1.77
CA LEU A 253 12.65 2.01 -2.15
C LEU A 253 11.46 1.08 -1.90
N GLN A 254 11.08 0.31 -2.90
CA GLN A 254 10.01 -0.67 -2.76
C GLN A 254 10.51 -1.84 -1.91
N LYS A 255 9.75 -2.23 -0.89
CA LYS A 255 9.95 -3.50 -0.19
C LYS A 255 9.71 -4.71 -1.09
#